data_AF-A0A1T4VZ05-F1
#
_entry.id   AF-A0A1T4VZ05-F1
#
_cell.length_a   1.000
_cell.length_b   1.000
_cell.length_c   1.000
_cell.angle_alpha   90.00
_cell.angle_beta   90.00
_cell.angle_gamma   90.00
#
_symmetry.space_group_name_H-M   'P 1'
#
loop_
_entity.id
_entity.type
_entity.pdbx_description
1 polymer ?
#
loop_
_entity_poly.entity_id
_entity_poly.type
_entity_poly.pdbx_seq_one_letter_code
_entity_poly.pdbx_strand_id
1 'polypeptide(L)'
;MKVRTENGLVYDCAHPKCRLHLSRTQGKGFAFIQCLDTGLDGKAERVKRYWGAYADSLDNRENGESIYHIMRTGSPWPDLPQ
;
A
#
# COMPACT_ATOMS: atom_id res chain seq x y z
N MET A 1 -4.03 -6.85 9.00
CA MET A 1 -4.78 -5.98 8.08
C MET A 1 -4.52 -6.42 6.65
N LYS A 2 -5.59 -6.56 5.86
CA LYS A 2 -5.54 -6.95 4.45
C LYS A 2 -6.44 -6.01 3.65
N VAL A 3 -5.94 -5.51 2.54
CA VAL A 3 -6.64 -4.56 1.66
C VAL A 3 -6.52 -5.05 0.23
N ARG A 4 -7.64 -5.05 -0.50
CA ARG A 4 -7.71 -5.46 -1.90
C ARG A 4 -8.42 -4.41 -2.73
N THR A 5 -7.87 -4.07 -3.87
CA THR A 5 -8.48 -3.17 -4.84
C THR A 5 -9.22 -3.94 -5.94
N GLU A 6 -10.08 -3.23 -6.67
CA GLU A 6 -10.83 -3.77 -7.80
C GLU A 6 -9.92 -4.16 -8.98
N ASN A 7 -8.76 -3.50 -9.12
CA ASN A 7 -7.77 -3.79 -10.17
C ASN A 7 -6.77 -4.90 -9.80
N GLY A 8 -7.03 -5.67 -8.74
CA GLY A 8 -6.22 -6.84 -8.39
C GLY A 8 -4.95 -6.52 -7.58
N LEU A 9 -4.83 -5.32 -7.00
CA LEU A 9 -3.77 -5.04 -6.04
C LEU A 9 -4.16 -5.53 -4.65
N VAL A 10 -3.21 -6.17 -3.97
CA VAL A 10 -3.40 -6.75 -2.65
C VAL A 10 -2.26 -6.32 -1.74
N TYR A 11 -2.60 -5.67 -0.65
CA TYR A 11 -1.73 -5.48 0.49
C TYR A 11 -2.17 -6.39 1.63
N ASP A 12 -1.25 -7.15 2.20
CA ASP A 12 -1.51 -8.07 3.31
C ASP A 12 -0.33 -7.98 4.27
N CYS A 13 -0.55 -7.46 5.48
CA CYS A 13 0.55 -7.25 6.43
C CYS A 13 1.21 -8.55 6.91
N ALA A 14 0.55 -9.70 6.74
CA ALA A 14 1.12 -11.00 7.06
C ALA A 14 1.98 -11.56 5.91
N HIS A 15 1.90 -10.97 4.72
CA HIS A 15 2.61 -11.45 3.54
C HIS A 15 4.03 -10.86 3.48
N PRO A 16 5.09 -11.68 3.33
CA PRO A 16 6.49 -11.22 3.42
C PRO A 16 6.89 -10.24 2.30
N LYS A 17 6.23 -10.29 1.14
CA LYS A 17 6.43 -9.34 0.04
C LYS A 17 5.65 -8.04 0.19
N CYS A 18 4.76 -7.93 1.17
CA CYS A 18 4.02 -6.69 1.44
C CYS A 18 4.76 -5.89 2.51
N ARG A 19 4.94 -4.59 2.27
CA ARG A 19 5.59 -3.69 3.23
C ARG A 19 4.81 -2.39 3.33
N LEU A 20 4.82 -1.81 4.52
CA LEU A 20 4.23 -0.51 4.81
C LEU A 20 5.23 0.28 5.63
N HIS A 21 5.76 1.35 5.03
CA HIS A 21 6.62 2.29 5.72
C HIS A 21 5.86 3.60 5.92
N LEU A 22 5.70 3.99 7.17
CA LEU A 22 5.06 5.25 7.53
C LEU A 22 6.11 6.34 7.65
N SER A 23 5.78 7.52 7.15
CA SER A 23 6.58 8.72 7.30
C SER A 23 5.68 9.88 7.69
N ARG A 24 6.09 10.66 8.69
CA ARG A 24 5.38 11.86 9.11
C ARG A 24 6.24 13.07 8.79
N THR A 25 5.65 14.07 8.16
CA THR A 25 6.30 15.37 7.95
C THR A 25 5.28 16.49 8.11
N GLN A 26 5.67 17.55 8.83
CA GLN A 26 4.84 18.75 9.05
C GLN A 26 3.39 18.44 9.49
N GLY A 27 3.22 17.46 10.39
CA GLY A 27 1.89 17.07 10.89
C GLY A 27 1.02 16.25 9.93
N LYS A 28 1.56 15.84 8.77
CA LYS A 28 0.88 14.98 7.80
C LYS A 28 1.52 13.60 7.74
N GLY A 29 0.68 12.56 7.72
CA GLY A 29 1.09 11.17 7.54
C GLY A 29 1.19 10.81 6.06
N PHE A 30 2.21 10.03 5.73
CA PHE A 30 2.43 9.43 4.43
C PHE A 30 2.77 7.96 4.61
N ALA A 31 2.38 7.15 3.63
CA ALA A 31 2.72 5.74 3.59
C ALA A 31 3.36 5.38 2.26
N PHE A 32 4.42 4.57 2.34
CA PHE A 32 5.04 3.89 1.22
C PHE A 32 4.65 2.42 1.30
N ILE A 33 3.88 1.98 0.32
CA ILE A 33 3.24 0.67 0.27
C ILE A 33 3.93 -0.16 -0.79
N GLN A 34 4.38 -1.34 -0.40
CA GLN A 34 4.73 -2.43 -1.30
C GLN A 34 3.59 -3.45 -1.26
N CYS A 35 2.95 -3.70 -2.39
CA CYS A 35 1.80 -4.59 -2.54
C CYS A 35 2.01 -5.58 -3.69
N LEU A 36 1.13 -6.57 -3.80
CA LEU A 36 1.11 -7.54 -4.88
C LEU A 36 0.07 -7.17 -5.92
N ASP A 37 0.42 -7.26 -7.19
CA ASP A 37 -0.52 -7.29 -8.30
C ASP A 37 -0.77 -8.76 -8.67
N THR A 38 -2.00 -9.21 -8.40
CA THR A 38 -2.42 -10.59 -8.64
C THR A 38 -2.85 -10.86 -10.08
N GLY A 39 -2.86 -9.85 -10.93
CA GLY A 39 -3.37 -9.96 -12.30
C GLY A 39 -4.85 -10.36 -12.36
N LEU A 40 -5.33 -10.60 -13.58
CA LEU A 40 -6.73 -10.99 -13.84
C LEU A 40 -7.05 -12.42 -13.38
N ASP A 41 -6.05 -13.29 -13.29
CA ASP A 41 -6.19 -14.69 -12.87
C ASP A 41 -6.06 -14.89 -11.36
N GLY A 42 -5.69 -13.86 -10.62
CA GLY A 42 -5.52 -13.88 -9.16
C GLY A 42 -4.31 -14.68 -8.68
N LYS A 43 -3.40 -15.08 -9.58
CA LYS A 43 -2.27 -15.98 -9.27
C LYS A 43 -0.90 -15.31 -9.40
N ALA A 44 -0.83 -14.15 -10.03
CA ALA A 44 0.43 -13.42 -10.12
C ALA A 44 0.86 -12.89 -8.73
N GLU A 45 2.17 -12.73 -8.54
CA GLU A 45 2.71 -12.08 -7.33
C GLU A 45 3.73 -11.02 -7.73
N ARG A 46 3.30 -10.10 -8.60
CA ARG A 46 4.17 -9.01 -9.06
C ARG A 46 4.21 -7.92 -8.00
N VAL A 47 5.40 -7.61 -7.51
CA VAL A 47 5.58 -6.54 -6.51
C VAL A 47 5.36 -5.19 -7.19
N LYS A 48 4.49 -4.37 -6.62
CA LYS A 48 4.28 -2.96 -6.99
C LYS A 48 4.43 -2.06 -5.78
N ARG A 49 4.76 -0.80 -6.05
CA ARG A 49 5.16 0.17 -5.04
C ARG A 49 4.46 1.50 -5.28
N TYR A 50 3.75 1.96 -4.27
CA TYR A 50 3.00 3.21 -4.30
C TYR A 50 3.24 4.02 -3.03
N TRP A 51 3.09 5.34 -3.12
CA TRP A 51 3.12 6.20 -1.95
C TRP A 51 2.05 7.29 -2.04
N GLY A 52 1.66 7.80 -0.88
CA GLY A 52 0.69 8.90 -0.78
C GLY A 52 0.32 9.24 0.66
N ALA A 53 -0.68 10.10 0.80
CA ALA A 53 -1.18 10.55 2.09
C ALA A 53 -1.83 9.41 2.88
N TYR A 54 -1.57 9.40 4.19
CA TYR A 54 -2.02 8.36 5.11
C TYR A 54 -2.61 8.98 6.36
N ALA A 55 -3.78 8.49 6.79
CA ALA A 55 -4.50 9.03 7.94
C ALA A 55 -3.70 8.92 9.25
N ASP A 56 -2.99 7.81 9.44
CA ASP A 56 -2.23 7.53 10.67
C ASP A 56 -3.11 7.64 11.94
N SER A 57 -4.28 7.02 11.85
CA SER A 57 -5.36 7.09 12.84
C SER A 57 -5.30 5.89 13.79
N LEU A 58 -5.94 6.02 14.95
CA LEU A 58 -6.22 4.89 15.83
C LEU A 58 -7.30 3.96 15.25
N ASP A 59 -8.12 4.45 14.30
CA ASP A 59 -9.08 3.62 13.57
C ASP A 59 -8.40 2.88 12.41
N ASN A 60 -8.33 1.55 12.52
CA ASN A 60 -7.79 0.68 11.48
C ASN A 60 -8.58 0.74 10.17
N ARG A 61 -9.84 1.16 10.19
CA ARG A 61 -10.65 1.36 8.98
C ARG A 61 -10.13 2.52 8.15
N GLU A 62 -9.88 3.68 8.76
CA GLU A 62 -9.34 4.87 8.07
C GLU A 62 -7.94 4.60 7.50
N ASN A 63 -7.14 3.83 8.24
CA ASN A 63 -5.84 3.35 7.79
C ASN A 63 -5.96 2.39 6.59
N GLY A 64 -6.94 1.48 6.60
CA GLY A 64 -7.24 0.58 5.48
C GLY A 64 -7.72 1.33 4.24
N GLU A 65 -8.58 2.33 4.40
CA GLU A 65 -9.05 3.22 3.32
C GLU A 65 -7.88 4.00 2.72
N SER A 66 -7.00 4.56 3.55
CA SER A 66 -5.78 5.24 3.07
C SER A 66 -4.90 4.31 2.23
N ILE A 67 -4.70 3.05 2.66
CA ILE A 67 -3.94 2.04 1.90
C ILE A 67 -4.63 1.72 0.57
N TYR A 68 -5.95 1.54 0.57
CA TYR A 68 -6.73 1.32 -0.65
C TYR A 68 -6.53 2.48 -1.63
N HIS A 69 -6.65 3.72 -1.17
CA HIS A 69 -6.49 4.92 -2.00
C HIS A 69 -5.07 5.04 -2.55
N ILE A 70 -4.04 4.82 -1.75
CA ILE A 70 -2.64 4.86 -2.21
C ILE A 70 -2.38 3.79 -3.27
N MET A 71 -2.89 2.56 -3.11
CA MET A 71 -2.71 1.52 -4.14
C MET A 71 -3.43 1.87 -5.45
N ARG A 72 -4.58 2.55 -5.38
CA ARG A 72 -5.38 2.89 -6.57
C ARG A 72 -4.88 4.12 -7.32
N THR A 73 -4.53 5.18 -6.59
CA THR A 73 -4.24 6.52 -7.17
C THR A 73 -2.95 7.14 -6.64
N GLY A 74 -2.22 6.43 -5.78
CA GLY A 74 -0.93 6.90 -5.28
C GLY A 74 0.11 6.96 -6.39
N SER A 75 1.17 7.71 -6.12
CA SER A 75 2.28 7.82 -7.06
C SER A 75 3.15 6.57 -6.98
N PRO A 76 3.62 6.02 -8.10
CA PRO A 76 4.59 4.94 -8.07
C PRO A 76 5.90 5.46 -7.45
N TRP A 77 6.65 4.58 -6.79
CA TRP A 77 8.01 4.89 -6.35
C TRP A 77 8.98 3.77 -6.74
N PRO A 78 10.23 4.11 -7.08
CA PRO A 78 11.22 3.15 -7.57
C PRO A 78 11.74 2.24 -6.45
N ASP A 79 12.42 1.17 -6.84
CA ASP A 79 13.35 0.48 -5.94
C ASP A 79 14.40 1.47 -5.44
N LEU A 80 14.47 1.67 -4.13
CA LEU A 80 15.58 2.40 -3.54
C LEU A 80 16.85 1.53 -3.61
N PRO A 81 18.03 2.11 -3.89
CA PRO A 81 19.29 1.39 -3.82
C PRO A 81 19.47 0.75 -2.43
N GLN A 82 20.10 -0.44 -2.39
CA GLN A 82 20.50 -1.09 -1.14
C GLN A 82 21.82 -0.54 -0.62
#